data_AF-A0A9D7IYK2-F1
#
_entry.id   AF-A0A9D7IYK2-F1
#
_cell.length_a   1.000
_cell.length_b   1.000
_cell.length_c   1.000
_cell.angle_alpha   90.00
_cell.angle_beta   90.00
_cell.angle_gamma   90.00
#
_symmetry.space_group_name_H-M   'P 1'
#
loop_
_entity.id
_entity.type
_entity.pdbx_description
1 polymer ?
#
loop_
_entity_poly.entity_id
_entity_poly.type
_entity_poly.pdbx_seq_one_letter_code
_entity_poly.pdbx_strand_id
1 'polypeptide(L)'
;MVEAEVEIEADADTAEMPIPVIPPPPTPPPFAVDKPAVSEMVNEAASAPTIPIKPRTTLDLPKDSESEVPEAQPAPVEQQFSFAAAPPPVVQQTVPTPASETEQRSHNDARRFARLLVSEIKLYNAAKVNDGRRNFDLYDRLRDEIDRSRKVYDKRVSPAVASRFDYFYDELVQTLAEGDPAKLGDGCPGPVVITT
;
A
#
# COMPACT_ATOMS: atom_id res chain seq x y z
N MET A 1 -6.66 -73.24 -13.68
CA MET A 1 -5.56 -72.70 -12.85
C MET A 1 -4.31 -72.65 -13.70
N VAL A 2 -4.02 -71.48 -14.28
CA VAL A 2 -2.70 -70.83 -14.26
C VAL A 2 -2.94 -69.40 -14.73
N GLU A 3 -2.86 -68.48 -13.77
CA GLU A 3 -2.79 -67.03 -13.95
C GLU A 3 -1.35 -66.62 -14.30
N ALA A 4 -1.21 -65.36 -14.77
CA ALA A 4 -0.01 -64.51 -14.71
C ALA A 4 1.15 -64.86 -15.67
N GLU A 5 1.91 -63.92 -16.24
CA GLU A 5 2.04 -62.48 -16.01
C GLU A 5 2.67 -61.83 -17.26
N VAL A 6 2.18 -60.63 -17.62
CA VAL A 6 2.84 -59.72 -18.56
C VAL A 6 3.90 -58.98 -17.76
N GLU A 7 5.16 -59.30 -17.94
CA GLU A 7 6.26 -58.51 -17.38
C GLU A 7 6.54 -57.33 -18.31
N ILE A 8 6.23 -56.16 -17.78
CA ILE A 8 6.27 -54.85 -18.41
C ILE A 8 7.69 -54.34 -18.22
N GLU A 9 8.41 -54.04 -19.30
CA GLU A 9 9.68 -53.30 -19.26
C GLU A 9 9.45 -51.96 -18.53
N ALA A 10 9.95 -51.86 -17.30
CA ALA A 10 10.08 -50.62 -16.58
C ALA A 10 11.50 -50.09 -16.78
N ASP A 11 11.72 -49.43 -17.91
CA ASP A 11 12.86 -48.54 -18.10
C ASP A 11 12.63 -47.31 -17.22
N ALA A 12 13.16 -47.36 -15.99
CA ALA A 12 13.18 -46.25 -15.07
C ALA A 12 14.43 -45.40 -15.32
N ASP A 13 14.51 -44.78 -16.51
CA ASP A 13 15.42 -43.65 -16.73
C ASP A 13 14.88 -42.46 -15.93
N THR A 14 15.47 -42.27 -14.75
CA THR A 14 15.26 -41.10 -13.90
C THR A 14 15.84 -39.89 -14.63
N ALA A 15 15.01 -39.25 -15.44
CA ALA A 15 15.31 -37.94 -16.00
C ALA A 15 15.33 -36.90 -14.86
N GLU A 16 16.50 -36.77 -14.23
CA GLU A 16 16.84 -35.65 -13.37
C GLU A 16 16.74 -34.36 -14.20
N MET A 17 15.62 -33.66 -14.08
CA MET A 17 15.45 -32.34 -14.69
C MET A 17 16.55 -31.41 -14.14
N PRO A 18 17.39 -30.81 -14.99
CA PRO A 18 18.43 -29.91 -14.51
C PRO A 18 17.78 -28.71 -13.83
N ILE A 19 18.16 -28.49 -12.57
CA ILE A 19 17.74 -27.32 -11.79
C ILE A 19 18.18 -26.08 -12.58
N PRO A 20 17.29 -25.11 -12.86
CA PRO A 20 17.68 -23.89 -13.55
C PRO A 20 18.69 -23.14 -12.68
N VAL A 21 19.94 -23.07 -13.13
CA VAL A 21 21.00 -22.27 -12.51
C VAL A 21 20.64 -20.80 -12.70
N ILE A 22 20.07 -20.19 -11.67
CA ILE A 22 19.79 -18.75 -11.66
C ILE A 22 21.14 -18.02 -11.61
N PRO A 23 21.46 -17.14 -12.57
CA PRO A 23 22.71 -16.40 -12.54
C PRO A 23 22.76 -15.48 -11.30
N PRO A 24 23.93 -15.36 -10.64
CA PRO A 24 24.06 -14.47 -9.49
C PRO A 24 23.77 -13.01 -9.90
N PRO A 25 23.22 -12.20 -8.99
CA PRO A 25 22.97 -10.79 -9.27
C PRO A 25 24.27 -10.06 -9.64
N PRO A 26 24.22 -9.05 -10.53
CA PRO A 26 25.40 -8.29 -10.91
C PRO A 26 26.01 -7.62 -9.68
N THR A 27 27.32 -7.78 -9.53
CA THR A 27 28.09 -7.18 -8.44
C THR A 27 28.05 -5.65 -8.56
N PRO A 28 27.77 -4.91 -7.47
CA PRO A 28 27.76 -3.45 -7.53
C PRO A 28 29.17 -2.93 -7.89
N PRO A 29 29.28 -1.84 -8.69
CA PRO A 29 30.57 -1.24 -8.99
C PRO A 29 31.24 -0.75 -7.71
N PRO A 30 32.57 -0.82 -7.59
CA PRO A 30 33.28 -0.27 -6.44
C PRO A 30 33.03 1.24 -6.39
N PHE A 31 32.53 1.73 -5.25
CA PHE A 31 32.45 3.16 -4.98
C PHE A 31 33.85 3.76 -5.11
N ALA A 32 34.07 4.52 -6.19
CA ALA A 32 35.21 5.38 -6.30
C ALA A 32 35.10 6.44 -5.19
N VAL A 33 35.92 6.30 -4.16
CA VAL A 33 36.09 7.34 -3.13
C VAL A 33 36.90 8.45 -3.77
N ASP A 34 36.21 9.37 -4.43
CA ASP A 34 36.81 10.60 -4.94
C ASP A 34 37.06 11.53 -3.74
N LYS A 35 38.34 11.76 -3.46
CA LYS A 35 38.83 12.68 -2.43
C LYS A 35 38.38 14.11 -2.78
N PRO A 36 37.71 14.86 -1.89
CA PRO A 36 37.53 16.28 -2.14
C PRO A 36 38.83 17.00 -1.77
N ALA A 37 39.55 17.44 -2.79
CA ALA A 37 40.58 18.46 -2.69
C ALA A 37 40.12 19.67 -3.51
N VAL A 38 39.61 20.70 -2.83
CA VAL A 38 39.72 22.10 -3.28
C VAL A 38 39.61 23.04 -2.07
N SER A 39 40.67 23.83 -1.90
CA SER A 39 40.83 24.94 -0.96
C SER A 39 40.20 26.24 -1.46
N GLU A 40 39.97 27.12 -0.48
CA GLU A 40 40.06 28.60 -0.50
C GLU A 40 38.99 29.48 -1.19
N MET A 41 38.23 30.14 -0.30
CA MET A 41 38.21 31.60 -0.08
C MET A 41 37.27 32.49 -0.92
N VAL A 42 36.27 33.10 -0.25
CA VAL A 42 35.93 34.55 -0.17
C VAL A 42 34.75 34.71 0.82
N ASN A 43 34.99 35.15 2.05
CA ASN A 43 34.89 36.51 2.63
C ASN A 43 33.51 37.23 2.58
N GLU A 44 33.14 37.73 3.76
CA GLU A 44 32.30 38.91 4.09
C GLU A 44 30.87 39.03 3.55
N ALA A 45 29.90 38.94 4.46
CA ALA A 45 29.16 40.14 4.89
C ALA A 45 28.29 39.85 6.12
N ALA A 46 28.24 40.83 7.00
CA ALA A 46 27.67 40.82 8.33
C ALA A 46 26.13 40.77 8.39
N SER A 47 25.64 40.22 9.51
CA SER A 47 24.63 40.79 10.43
C SER A 47 23.48 39.84 10.75
N ALA A 48 23.57 39.22 11.92
CA ALA A 48 22.42 38.77 12.69
C ALA A 48 21.77 39.96 13.42
N PRO A 49 20.46 39.90 13.69
CA PRO A 49 20.02 40.18 15.03
C PRO A 49 19.10 39.09 15.59
N THR A 50 19.59 38.53 16.70
CA THR A 50 18.87 37.87 17.79
C THR A 50 17.52 38.54 18.08
N ILE A 51 16.43 37.76 18.03
CA ILE A 51 15.16 38.17 18.63
C ILE A 51 15.25 37.86 20.14
N PRO A 52 15.10 38.86 21.03
CA PRO A 52 15.20 38.67 22.46
C PRO A 52 13.94 38.02 23.02
N ILE A 53 14.14 36.89 23.70
CA ILE A 53 13.16 36.22 24.56
C ILE A 53 12.91 37.13 25.78
N LYS A 54 11.65 37.51 26.05
CA LYS A 54 11.25 38.11 27.33
C LYS A 54 10.44 37.09 28.14
N PRO A 55 10.88 36.70 29.34
CA PRO A 55 10.06 35.94 30.29
C PRO A 55 9.20 36.88 31.13
N ARG A 56 7.95 36.51 31.39
CA ARG A 56 7.21 37.00 32.57
C ARG A 56 6.11 36.02 32.98
N THR A 57 6.46 35.21 33.96
CA THR A 57 5.54 34.60 34.94
C THR A 57 4.89 35.71 35.78
N THR A 58 3.58 35.64 36.00
CA THR A 58 2.95 35.75 37.35
C THR A 58 1.44 35.53 37.28
N LEU A 59 0.95 34.69 38.20
CA LEU A 59 -0.43 34.37 38.55
C LEU A 59 -1.34 35.61 38.65
N ASP A 60 -2.60 35.47 38.24
CA ASP A 60 -3.72 36.01 39.00
C ASP A 60 -4.97 35.12 38.81
N LEU A 61 -5.48 34.63 39.94
CA LEU A 61 -6.76 33.92 40.10
C LEU A 61 -7.45 34.67 41.25
N PRO A 62 -8.66 35.21 41.05
CA PRO A 62 -9.83 34.73 41.81
C PRO A 62 -11.10 34.73 40.91
N LYS A 63 -11.95 33.69 40.89
CA LYS A 63 -12.85 33.15 41.93
C LYS A 63 -13.86 34.18 42.46
N ASP A 64 -15.04 34.25 41.82
CA ASP A 64 -16.37 34.05 42.46
C ASP A 64 -17.50 34.05 41.39
N SER A 65 -18.71 33.62 41.80
CA SER A 65 -19.98 33.49 41.05
C SER A 65 -20.27 32.16 40.36
N GLU A 66 -20.38 31.17 41.26
CA GLU A 66 -21.43 30.18 41.41
C GLU A 66 -22.86 30.63 40.99
N SER A 67 -23.51 29.80 40.17
CA SER A 67 -24.98 29.63 40.04
C SER A 67 -25.16 28.51 39.01
N GLU A 68 -25.93 27.44 39.15
CA GLU A 68 -26.69 26.83 40.23
C GLU A 68 -27.04 25.44 39.66
N VAL A 69 -26.91 24.40 40.47
CA VAL A 69 -27.34 23.03 40.11
C VAL A 69 -28.87 22.95 40.20
N PRO A 70 -29.53 22.17 39.33
CA PRO A 70 -30.70 21.43 39.80
C PRO A 70 -30.42 19.94 39.70
N GLU A 71 -30.24 19.36 40.89
CA GLU A 71 -30.29 17.94 41.17
C GLU A 71 -31.75 17.49 41.35
N ALA A 72 -32.04 16.29 40.82
CA ALA A 72 -33.11 15.36 41.18
C ALA A 72 -34.59 15.71 40.89
N GLN A 73 -35.20 14.87 40.04
CA GLN A 73 -36.25 13.96 40.52
C GLN A 73 -36.35 12.69 39.64
N PRO A 74 -36.29 11.48 40.23
CA PRO A 74 -36.52 10.22 39.54
C PRO A 74 -38.02 9.89 39.56
N ALA A 75 -38.64 9.72 38.40
CA ALA A 75 -39.99 9.14 38.32
C ALA A 75 -39.88 7.62 38.11
N PRO A 76 -40.38 6.79 39.04
CA PRO A 76 -40.42 5.35 38.91
C PRO A 76 -41.67 4.94 38.13
N VAL A 77 -41.52 4.10 37.11
CA VAL A 77 -42.62 3.25 36.64
C VAL A 77 -42.07 1.85 36.44
N GLU A 78 -42.12 1.06 37.50
CA GLU A 78 -42.25 -0.39 37.38
C GLU A 78 -43.56 -0.67 36.64
N GLN A 79 -43.50 -1.32 35.48
CA GLN A 79 -44.58 -2.22 35.10
C GLN A 79 -44.12 -3.33 34.15
N GLN A 80 -43.74 -4.42 34.81
CA GLN A 80 -44.24 -5.78 34.59
C GLN A 80 -43.96 -6.45 33.24
N PHE A 81 -43.06 -7.43 33.33
CA PHE A 81 -42.92 -8.55 32.41
C PHE A 81 -44.28 -9.14 31.99
N SER A 82 -44.50 -9.25 30.69
CA SER A 82 -45.39 -10.26 30.11
C SER A 82 -44.55 -11.15 29.20
N PHE A 83 -44.40 -12.41 29.61
CA PHE A 83 -43.79 -13.45 28.79
C PHE A 83 -44.76 -13.92 27.70
N ALA A 84 -44.15 -14.33 26.58
CA ALA A 84 -44.66 -15.19 25.52
C ALA A 84 -45.54 -14.57 24.43
N ALA A 85 -44.89 -14.25 23.31
CA ALA A 85 -45.35 -14.68 21.99
C ALA A 85 -44.12 -15.09 21.16
N ALA A 86 -44.22 -16.25 20.53
CA ALA A 86 -43.16 -16.99 19.84
C ALA A 86 -42.25 -16.14 18.92
N PRO A 87 -40.97 -16.52 18.74
CA PRO A 87 -40.13 -15.87 17.75
C PRO A 87 -40.78 -16.05 16.37
N PRO A 88 -40.92 -14.98 15.55
CA PRO A 88 -41.07 -15.20 14.12
C PRO A 88 -39.86 -16.03 13.68
N PRO A 89 -39.98 -16.93 12.69
CA PRO A 89 -38.80 -17.50 12.08
C PRO A 89 -37.96 -16.31 11.66
N VAL A 90 -36.79 -16.18 12.30
CA VAL A 90 -35.66 -15.48 11.70
C VAL A 90 -35.51 -16.17 10.35
N VAL A 91 -36.15 -15.59 9.33
CA VAL A 91 -35.55 -15.55 8.02
C VAL A 91 -34.17 -15.01 8.33
N GLN A 92 -33.22 -15.94 8.45
CA GLN A 92 -31.82 -15.63 8.36
C GLN A 92 -31.74 -15.00 6.98
N GLN A 93 -31.94 -13.68 6.96
CA GLN A 93 -31.36 -12.82 5.97
C GLN A 93 -29.93 -13.28 5.97
N THR A 94 -29.59 -14.04 4.92
CA THR A 94 -28.26 -14.51 4.65
C THR A 94 -27.40 -13.28 4.75
N VAL A 95 -26.74 -13.13 5.90
CA VAL A 95 -25.71 -12.13 6.08
C VAL A 95 -24.83 -12.29 4.85
N PRO A 96 -24.65 -11.24 4.02
CA PRO A 96 -23.70 -11.35 2.92
C PRO A 96 -22.41 -11.79 3.58
N THR A 97 -22.03 -13.03 3.28
CA THR A 97 -20.84 -13.68 3.82
C THR A 97 -19.70 -12.69 3.58
N PRO A 98 -18.84 -12.41 4.58
CA PRO A 98 -17.68 -11.59 4.28
C PRO A 98 -17.01 -12.24 3.07
N ALA A 99 -16.70 -11.44 2.04
CA ALA A 99 -15.66 -11.81 1.08
C ALA A 99 -14.61 -12.60 1.86
N SER A 100 -14.51 -13.89 1.56
CA SER A 100 -14.00 -14.90 2.51
C SER A 100 -12.68 -14.45 3.14
N GLU A 101 -12.32 -14.89 4.35
CA GLU A 101 -11.05 -14.48 4.98
C GLU A 101 -9.84 -14.62 4.03
N THR A 102 -9.87 -15.63 3.16
CA THR A 102 -8.94 -15.86 2.06
C THR A 102 -8.94 -14.75 1.00
N GLU A 103 -10.10 -14.27 0.57
CA GLU A 103 -10.24 -13.15 -0.37
C GLU A 103 -9.70 -11.86 0.27
N GLN A 104 -10.05 -11.58 1.53
CA GLN A 104 -9.55 -10.40 2.24
C GLN A 104 -8.01 -10.41 2.38
N ARG A 105 -7.42 -11.59 2.66
CA ARG A 105 -5.95 -11.77 2.64
C ARG A 105 -5.38 -11.49 1.25
N SER A 106 -6.00 -12.02 0.21
CA SER A 106 -5.57 -11.81 -1.18
C SER A 106 -5.60 -10.33 -1.59
N HIS A 107 -6.63 -9.57 -1.18
CA HIS A 107 -6.69 -8.12 -1.37
C HIS A 107 -5.56 -7.39 -0.61
N ASN A 108 -5.27 -7.79 0.63
CA ASN A 108 -4.19 -7.18 1.41
C ASN A 108 -2.82 -7.45 0.80
N ASP A 109 -2.58 -8.69 0.37
CA ASP A 109 -1.34 -9.10 -0.28
C ASP A 109 -1.14 -8.39 -1.62
N ALA A 110 -2.20 -8.27 -2.43
CA ALA A 110 -2.18 -7.52 -3.68
C ALA A 110 -1.82 -6.05 -3.46
N ARG A 111 -2.41 -5.40 -2.45
CA ARG A 111 -2.10 -4.01 -2.09
C ARG A 111 -0.66 -3.83 -1.63
N ARG A 112 -0.16 -4.74 -0.79
CA ARG A 112 1.25 -4.71 -0.33
C ARG A 112 2.22 -4.92 -1.50
N PHE A 113 1.88 -5.81 -2.42
CA PHE A 113 2.73 -6.11 -3.56
C PHE A 113 2.77 -4.95 -4.56
N ALA A 114 1.63 -4.31 -4.83
CA ALA A 114 1.58 -3.07 -5.62
C ALA A 114 2.49 -1.98 -5.04
N ARG A 115 2.39 -1.72 -3.72
CA ARG A 115 3.25 -0.76 -3.00
C ARG A 115 4.73 -1.04 -3.17
N LEU A 116 5.12 -2.31 -3.04
CA LEU A 116 6.51 -2.73 -3.19
C LEU A 116 7.03 -2.38 -4.58
N LEU A 117 6.35 -2.86 -5.63
CA LEU A 117 6.77 -2.67 -7.01
C LEU A 117 6.85 -1.17 -7.38
N VAL A 118 5.86 -0.38 -6.97
CA VAL A 118 5.86 1.06 -7.27
C VAL A 118 6.94 1.79 -6.47
N SER A 119 7.20 1.39 -5.23
CA SER A 119 8.28 1.96 -4.41
C SER A 119 9.66 1.67 -5.01
N GLU A 120 9.86 0.51 -5.61
CA GLU A 120 11.09 0.19 -6.34
C GLU A 120 11.26 1.10 -7.56
N ILE A 121 10.22 1.31 -8.37
CA ILE A 121 10.27 2.26 -9.51
C ILE A 121 10.72 3.63 -9.02
N LYS A 122 10.11 4.12 -7.93
CA LYS A 122 10.43 5.43 -7.33
C LYS A 122 11.88 5.49 -6.86
N LEU A 123 12.37 4.45 -6.19
CA LEU A 123 13.71 4.41 -5.63
C LEU A 123 14.79 4.46 -6.71
N TYR A 124 14.61 3.71 -7.79
CA TYR A 124 15.60 3.63 -8.88
C TYR A 124 15.48 4.77 -9.90
N ASN A 125 14.33 5.43 -10.01
CA ASN A 125 14.06 6.43 -11.04
C ASN A 125 13.68 7.81 -10.48
N ALA A 126 14.19 8.17 -9.29
CA ALA A 126 13.80 9.39 -8.59
C ALA A 126 13.89 10.68 -9.44
N ALA A 127 14.93 10.81 -10.27
CA ALA A 127 15.09 11.95 -11.17
C ALA A 127 13.97 12.01 -12.22
N LYS A 128 13.74 10.90 -12.95
CA LYS A 128 12.66 10.79 -13.95
C LYS A 128 11.28 11.05 -13.32
N VAL A 129 11.04 10.57 -12.09
CA VAL A 129 9.79 10.80 -11.36
C VAL A 129 9.60 12.29 -11.05
N ASN A 130 10.64 12.99 -10.60
CA ASN A 130 10.55 14.42 -10.30
C ASN A 130 10.26 15.24 -11.57
N ASP A 131 11.00 14.96 -12.64
CA ASP A 131 10.79 15.64 -13.94
C ASP A 131 9.41 15.33 -14.51
N GLY A 132 8.97 14.07 -14.42
CA GLY A 132 7.65 13.64 -14.89
C GLY A 132 6.50 14.33 -14.16
N ARG A 133 6.63 14.57 -12.86
CA ARG A 133 5.64 15.32 -12.07
C ARG A 133 5.54 16.78 -12.48
N ARG A 134 6.67 17.40 -12.87
CA ARG A 134 6.71 18.81 -13.29
C ARG A 134 6.11 18.99 -14.68
N ASN A 135 6.30 17.99 -15.54
CA ASN A 135 5.93 18.04 -16.95
C ASN A 135 4.62 17.29 -17.28
N PHE A 136 4.01 16.64 -16.29
CA PHE A 136 2.78 15.85 -16.43
C PHE A 136 2.89 14.72 -17.46
N ASP A 137 4.04 14.06 -17.52
CA ASP A 137 4.36 12.98 -18.48
C ASP A 137 5.02 11.76 -17.80
N LEU A 138 4.66 11.47 -16.54
CA LEU A 138 5.25 10.36 -15.77
C LEU A 138 5.16 9.01 -16.49
N TYR A 139 4.01 8.70 -17.10
CA TYR A 139 3.81 7.39 -17.74
C TYR A 139 4.74 7.22 -18.93
N ASP A 140 4.91 8.24 -19.77
CA ASP A 140 5.77 8.15 -20.94
C ASP A 140 7.26 8.02 -20.56
N ARG A 141 7.71 8.72 -19.51
CA ARG A 141 9.12 8.66 -19.05
C ARG A 141 9.50 7.35 -18.37
N LEU A 142 8.53 6.71 -17.72
CA LEU A 142 8.71 5.50 -16.90
C LEU A 142 8.01 4.29 -17.49
N ARG A 143 7.64 4.35 -18.78
CA ARG A 143 6.80 3.35 -19.43
C ARG A 143 7.35 1.94 -19.29
N ASP A 144 8.65 1.78 -19.58
CA ASP A 144 9.31 0.47 -19.53
C ASP A 144 9.33 -0.10 -18.10
N GLU A 145 9.58 0.74 -17.10
CA GLU A 145 9.62 0.35 -15.70
C GLU A 145 8.22 0.03 -15.16
N ILE A 146 7.21 0.84 -15.53
CA ILE A 146 5.81 0.63 -15.17
C ILE A 146 5.27 -0.65 -15.80
N ASP A 147 5.46 -0.84 -17.11
CA ASP A 147 4.95 -2.01 -17.84
C ASP A 147 5.62 -3.30 -17.35
N ARG A 148 6.92 -3.26 -17.03
CA ARG A 148 7.63 -4.39 -16.44
C ARG A 148 7.05 -4.74 -15.08
N SER A 149 6.89 -3.77 -14.19
CA SER A 149 6.33 -3.99 -12.85
C SER A 149 4.88 -4.47 -12.91
N ARG A 150 4.07 -3.95 -13.84
CA ARG A 150 2.70 -4.42 -14.09
C ARG A 150 2.68 -5.89 -14.50
N LYS A 151 3.56 -6.32 -15.42
CA LYS A 151 3.68 -7.75 -15.79
C LYS A 151 4.05 -8.63 -14.60
N VAL A 152 4.86 -8.12 -13.66
CA VAL A 152 5.23 -8.86 -12.43
C VAL A 152 4.04 -8.91 -11.47
N TYR A 153 3.29 -7.82 -11.34
CA TYR A 153 2.07 -7.72 -10.55
C TYR A 153 1.02 -8.75 -11.01
N ASP A 154 0.71 -8.76 -12.31
CA ASP A 154 -0.32 -9.62 -12.91
C ASP A 154 0.02 -11.11 -12.81
N LYS A 155 1.30 -11.47 -12.70
CA LYS A 155 1.74 -12.86 -12.50
C LYS A 155 1.51 -13.38 -11.07
N ARG A 156 1.48 -12.49 -10.08
CA ARG A 156 1.34 -12.89 -8.66
C ARG A 156 -0.07 -12.68 -8.13
N VAL A 157 -0.76 -11.64 -8.58
CA VAL A 157 -2.09 -11.31 -8.09
C VAL A 157 -3.13 -12.11 -8.85
N SER A 158 -4.03 -12.76 -8.12
CA SER A 158 -5.12 -13.53 -8.73
C SER A 158 -5.99 -12.62 -9.62
N PRO A 159 -6.36 -13.06 -10.83
CA PRO A 159 -7.23 -12.30 -11.73
C PRO A 159 -8.55 -11.89 -11.05
N ALA A 160 -9.07 -12.70 -10.13
CA ALA A 160 -10.28 -12.39 -9.37
C ALA A 160 -10.15 -11.11 -8.53
N VAL A 161 -8.97 -10.86 -7.94
CA VAL A 161 -8.69 -9.65 -7.15
C VAL A 161 -8.46 -8.45 -8.07
N ALA A 162 -7.66 -8.63 -9.12
CA ALA A 162 -7.35 -7.58 -10.08
C ALA A 162 -8.58 -7.10 -10.88
N SER A 163 -9.57 -7.99 -11.09
CA SER A 163 -10.86 -7.63 -11.71
C SER A 163 -11.74 -6.76 -10.81
N ARG A 164 -11.59 -6.88 -9.49
CA ARG A 164 -12.37 -6.10 -8.52
C ARG A 164 -11.78 -4.70 -8.32
N PHE A 165 -10.45 -4.60 -8.22
CA PHE A 165 -9.77 -3.33 -7.97
C PHE A 165 -8.32 -3.36 -8.47
N ASP A 166 -7.91 -2.30 -9.16
CA ASP A 166 -6.53 -2.14 -9.66
C ASP A 166 -5.64 -1.46 -8.61
N TYR A 167 -5.15 -2.26 -7.65
CA TYR A 167 -4.23 -1.75 -6.62
C TYR A 167 -2.91 -1.23 -7.19
N PHE A 168 -2.49 -1.73 -8.36
CA PHE A 168 -1.26 -1.28 -8.97
C PHE A 168 -1.42 0.15 -9.47
N TYR A 169 -2.51 0.44 -10.20
CA TYR A 169 -2.81 1.79 -10.66
C TYR A 169 -3.01 2.76 -9.49
N ASP A 170 -3.75 2.36 -8.47
CA ASP A 170 -3.97 3.17 -7.26
C ASP A 170 -2.64 3.56 -6.59
N GLU A 171 -1.74 2.60 -6.39
CA GLU A 171 -0.43 2.87 -5.79
C GLU A 171 0.50 3.65 -6.71
N LEU A 172 0.37 3.49 -8.03
CA LEU A 172 1.09 4.28 -9.03
C LEU A 172 0.72 5.76 -8.90
N VAL A 173 -0.57 6.07 -8.85
CA VAL A 173 -1.07 7.44 -8.64
C VAL A 173 -0.64 7.95 -7.26
N GLN A 174 -0.85 7.16 -6.20
CA GLN A 174 -0.55 7.59 -4.83
C GLN A 174 0.95 7.84 -4.60
N THR A 175 1.81 6.96 -5.11
CA THR A 175 3.25 6.99 -4.80
C THR A 175 4.07 7.75 -5.83
N LEU A 176 3.82 7.56 -7.14
CA LEU A 176 4.54 8.27 -8.20
C LEU A 176 3.91 9.61 -8.52
N ALA A 177 2.58 9.72 -8.54
CA ALA A 177 1.88 10.95 -8.89
C ALA A 177 1.45 11.80 -7.66
N GLU A 178 1.77 11.35 -6.45
CA GLU A 178 1.41 12.02 -5.18
C GLU A 178 -0.11 12.20 -4.99
N GLY A 179 -0.89 11.26 -5.52
CA GLY A 179 -2.35 11.28 -5.48
C GLY A 179 -3.01 12.05 -6.62
N ASP A 180 -2.23 12.66 -7.51
CA ASP A 180 -2.77 13.41 -8.65
C ASP A 180 -2.61 12.64 -9.97
N PRO A 181 -3.67 12.01 -10.50
CA PRO A 181 -3.59 11.23 -11.73
C PRO A 181 -3.26 12.11 -12.95
N ALA A 182 -3.49 13.43 -12.92
CA ALA A 182 -3.15 14.29 -14.06
C ALA A 182 -1.65 14.30 -14.35
N LYS A 183 -0.79 14.07 -13.34
CA LYS A 183 0.67 14.00 -13.52
C LYS A 183 1.14 12.77 -14.29
N LEU A 184 0.26 11.77 -14.49
CA LEU A 184 0.57 10.61 -15.31
C LEU A 184 0.68 10.92 -16.80
N GLY A 185 -0.01 11.97 -17.24
CA GLY A 185 -0.15 12.32 -18.64
C GLY A 185 -1.20 11.49 -19.36
N ASP A 186 -1.58 11.95 -20.55
CA ASP A 186 -2.66 11.39 -21.36
C ASP A 186 -2.39 9.97 -21.88
N GLY A 187 -1.11 9.55 -21.87
CA GLY A 187 -0.69 8.23 -22.34
C GLY A 187 -0.97 7.08 -21.37
N CYS A 188 -1.35 7.37 -20.12
CA CYS A 188 -1.55 6.32 -19.13
C CYS A 188 -2.87 5.59 -19.37
N PRO A 189 -2.86 4.26 -19.62
CA PRO A 189 -4.09 3.50 -19.58
C PRO A 189 -4.63 3.60 -18.16
N GLY A 190 -5.86 4.11 -18.01
CA GLY A 190 -6.52 4.24 -16.71
C GLY A 190 -6.66 2.89 -15.98
N PRO A 191 -7.32 2.85 -14.82
CA PRO A 191 -7.40 1.64 -14.01
C PRO A 191 -7.97 0.47 -14.82
N VAL A 192 -7.20 -0.62 -14.93
CA VAL A 192 -7.56 -1.78 -15.73
C VAL A 192 -8.33 -2.74 -14.84
N VAL A 193 -9.62 -2.49 -14.66
CA VAL A 193 -10.53 -3.49 -14.09
C VAL A 193 -10.90 -4.46 -15.21
N ILE A 194 -10.36 -5.68 -15.16
CA ILE A 194 -10.72 -6.76 -16.10
C ILE A 194 -12.20 -7.10 -15.88
N THR A 195 -13.09 -6.42 -16.61
CA THR A 195 -14.52 -6.72 -16.63
C THR A 195 -14.70 -7.97 -17.49
N THR A 196 -14.78 -9.12 -16.82
CA THR A 196 -15.16 -10.40 -17.43
C THR A 196 -16.67 -10.49 -17.54
#